data_AF-A0A135UHH9-F1
#
_entry.id   AF-A0A135UHH9-F1
#
_cell.length_a   1.000
_cell.length_b   1.000
_cell.length_c   1.000
_cell.angle_alpha   90.00
_cell.angle_beta   90.00
_cell.angle_gamma   90.00
#
_symmetry.space_group_name_H-M   'P 1'
#
loop_
_entity.id
_entity.type
_entity.pdbx_description
1 polymer ?
#
loop_
_entity_poly.entity_id
_entity_poly.type
_entity_poly.pdbx_seq_one_letter_code
_entity_poly.pdbx_strand_id
1 'polypeptide(L)'
;MHGNSMSSSSELPSKYDPWPMKINRREDLPHNAEMLLPATVHGFNLKEKKWVNLFVENTHTVDWNYRTFDRLVLDGKIKEMIRALVDVQTSAKRMDDIITGKGNGLIILLHGSPGTCKTLTAESVAEIAEKPLYRVTCGDIGTEALLLLDEEDVFLEERTMADLQRNSLVSVFLRLLEYYEGILILTSNRVGTFDEAFKSRIQVAIHYDNLTPKSRKKIWQNFFDMIEESTEEDGSIPELQRRLDELAKEEMNGRQIRNALLTVRQLAKHRKERLDWEHLSQVIKTSAAFNKYLKAVRGHTDEQWARGEIAALRV
;
A
#
# COMPACT_ATOMS: atom_id res chain seq x y z
N MET A 1 44.86 58.06 25.36
CA MET A 1 43.48 57.53 25.53
C MET A 1 42.91 57.32 24.13
N HIS A 2 42.53 56.16 23.62
CA HIS A 2 42.53 54.76 24.05
C HIS A 2 42.93 53.96 22.80
N GLY A 3 44.01 53.16 22.87
CA GLY A 3 44.29 52.15 21.86
C GLY A 3 43.48 50.91 22.21
N ASN A 4 42.43 50.62 21.45
CA ASN A 4 41.68 49.38 21.58
C ASN A 4 42.52 48.24 20.98
N SER A 5 43.19 47.48 21.83
CA SER A 5 43.73 46.17 21.50
C SER A 5 42.57 45.19 21.32
N MET A 6 42.20 44.89 20.08
CA MET A 6 41.43 43.68 19.76
C MET A 6 42.37 42.48 19.92
N SER A 7 42.29 41.81 21.07
CA SER A 7 42.85 40.48 21.22
C SER A 7 41.96 39.49 20.47
N SER A 8 42.29 39.18 19.22
CA SER A 8 41.79 37.97 18.57
C SER A 8 42.56 36.78 19.16
N SER A 9 42.05 36.23 20.26
CA SER A 9 42.51 34.94 20.77
C SER A 9 42.13 33.85 19.76
N SER A 10 43.02 33.60 18.79
CA SER A 10 43.03 32.37 18.02
C SER A 10 43.49 31.25 18.95
N GLU A 11 42.55 30.63 19.66
CA GLU A 11 42.84 29.44 20.45
C GLU A 11 43.31 28.34 19.50
N LEU A 12 44.61 28.05 19.54
CA LEU A 12 45.21 26.94 18.82
C LEU A 12 44.65 25.62 19.38
N PRO A 13 44.41 24.59 18.54
CA PRO A 13 43.97 23.29 19.01
C PRO A 13 44.91 22.74 20.08
N SER A 14 44.35 22.17 21.15
CA SER A 14 45.12 21.54 22.23
C SER A 14 46.01 20.44 21.66
N LYS A 15 47.24 20.29 22.19
CA LYS A 15 48.14 19.18 21.82
C LYS A 15 47.51 17.79 21.97
N TYR A 16 46.48 17.68 22.82
CA TYR A 16 45.76 16.43 23.11
C TYR A 16 44.42 16.32 22.39
N ASP A 17 43.98 17.38 21.70
CA ASP A 17 42.73 17.43 20.97
C ASP A 17 43.00 17.86 19.51
N PRO A 18 43.13 16.89 18.58
CA PRO A 18 43.36 17.18 17.18
C PRO A 18 42.11 17.68 16.44
N TRP A 19 40.97 17.84 17.13
CA TRP A 19 39.71 18.23 16.50
C TRP A 19 39.65 19.74 16.23
N PRO A 20 39.11 20.15 15.07
CA PRO A 20 38.85 21.55 14.80
C PRO A 20 37.78 22.08 15.76
N MET A 21 37.99 23.26 16.33
CA MET A 21 37.03 23.90 17.26
C MET A 21 35.65 24.17 16.61
N LYS A 22 35.57 24.18 15.28
CA LYS A 22 34.35 24.35 14.51
C LYS A 22 34.39 23.42 13.30
N ILE A 23 33.32 22.66 13.10
CA ILE A 23 33.09 21.86 11.90
C ILE A 23 32.11 22.64 11.02
N ASN A 24 32.52 22.98 9.81
CA ASN A 24 31.69 23.71 8.86
C ASN A 24 30.70 22.76 8.21
N ARG A 25 29.41 23.13 8.11
CA ARG A 25 28.33 22.24 7.62
C ARG A 25 28.47 21.79 6.15
N ARG A 26 29.36 22.41 5.39
CA ARG A 26 29.53 22.21 3.93
C ARG A 26 30.90 21.65 3.55
N GLU A 27 31.75 21.38 4.53
CA GLU A 27 33.06 20.78 4.31
C GLU A 27 32.98 19.28 4.64
N ASP A 28 33.73 18.46 3.90
CA ASP A 28 33.82 17.04 4.18
C ASP A 28 34.38 16.83 5.59
N LEU A 29 33.73 15.93 6.34
CA LEU A 29 34.16 15.58 7.68
C LEU A 29 35.54 14.90 7.62
N PRO A 30 36.48 15.23 8.53
CA PRO A 30 37.70 14.45 8.69
C PRO A 30 37.36 12.96 8.89
N HIS A 31 38.14 12.04 8.32
CA HIS A 31 37.79 10.61 8.31
C HIS A 31 37.59 9.99 9.70
N ASN A 32 38.23 10.56 10.72
CA ASN A 32 38.04 10.18 12.11
C ASN A 32 36.76 10.79 12.74
N ALA A 33 36.25 11.91 12.23
CA ALA A 33 35.07 12.59 12.76
C ALA A 33 33.78 11.79 12.55
N GLU A 34 33.79 10.78 11.68
CA GLU A 34 32.71 9.80 11.54
C GLU A 34 32.40 9.10 12.88
N MET A 35 33.40 8.92 13.75
CA MET A 35 33.21 8.35 15.11
C MET A 35 32.41 9.27 16.04
N LEU A 36 32.28 10.56 15.71
CA LEU A 36 31.51 11.53 16.48
C LEU A 36 30.05 11.61 15.99
N LEU A 37 29.72 10.95 14.88
CA LEU A 37 28.36 10.92 14.37
C LEU A 37 27.49 9.96 15.20
N PRO A 38 26.22 10.32 15.43
CA PRO A 38 25.32 9.43 16.14
C PRO A 38 25.08 8.15 15.33
N ALA A 39 25.18 6.99 16.00
CA ALA A 39 24.90 5.69 15.38
C ALA A 39 23.41 5.52 14.98
N THR A 40 22.54 6.44 15.44
CA THR A 40 21.11 6.42 15.17
C THR A 40 20.59 7.75 14.66
N VAL A 41 19.59 7.69 13.79
CA VAL A 41 18.79 8.84 13.33
C VAL A 41 17.33 8.66 13.73
N HIS A 42 16.63 9.75 14.01
CA HIS A 42 15.18 9.70 14.23
C HIS A 42 14.45 9.53 12.90
N GLY A 43 13.62 8.50 12.80
CA GLY A 43 12.77 8.25 11.64
C GLY A 43 11.32 8.02 12.05
N PHE A 44 10.39 8.29 11.14
CA PHE A 44 8.98 8.01 11.35
C PHE A 44 8.62 6.66 10.71
N ASN A 45 8.16 5.71 11.52
CA ASN A 45 7.70 4.41 11.05
C ASN A 45 6.27 4.56 10.49
N LEU A 46 6.12 4.52 9.16
CA LEU A 46 4.84 4.69 8.47
C LEU A 46 3.80 3.61 8.80
N LYS A 47 4.24 2.42 9.23
CA LYS A 47 3.36 1.30 9.58
C LYS A 47 2.84 1.42 11.01
N GLU A 48 3.74 1.74 11.95
CA GLU A 48 3.40 1.89 13.37
C GLU A 48 2.94 3.30 13.75
N LYS A 49 3.14 4.27 12.85
CA LYS A 49 2.82 5.70 13.00
C LYS A 49 3.50 6.34 14.21
N LYS A 50 4.78 6.00 14.42
CA LYS A 50 5.57 6.46 15.57
C LYS A 50 6.96 6.89 15.14
N TRP A 51 7.49 7.89 15.85
CA TRP A 51 8.90 8.24 15.79
C TRP A 51 9.73 7.18 16.52
N VAL A 52 10.78 6.70 15.86
CA VAL A 52 11.68 5.66 16.36
C VAL A 52 13.14 6.04 16.08
N ASN A 53 14.06 5.42 16.81
CA ASN A 53 15.49 5.51 16.53
C ASN A 53 15.87 4.42 15.53
N LEU A 54 16.43 4.82 14.39
CA LEU A 54 16.89 3.92 13.34
C LEU A 54 18.41 3.89 13.33
N PHE A 55 19.00 2.69 13.26
CA PHE A 55 20.44 2.54 13.13
C PHE A 55 20.90 2.97 11.74
N VAL A 56 21.88 3.88 11.69
CA VAL A 56 22.43 4.43 10.42
C VAL A 56 23.00 3.31 9.54
N GLU A 57 23.65 2.32 10.14
CA GLU A 57 24.22 1.14 9.45
C GLU A 57 23.18 0.34 8.64
N ASN A 58 21.90 0.40 9.02
CA ASN A 58 20.81 -0.32 8.34
C ASN A 58 20.10 0.54 7.30
N THR A 59 20.50 1.80 7.12
CA THR A 59 19.90 2.70 6.13
C THR A 59 20.50 2.47 4.74
N HIS A 60 19.63 2.44 3.74
CA HIS A 60 19.99 2.29 2.34
C HIS A 60 18.95 2.96 1.46
N THR A 61 19.29 3.21 0.20
CA THR A 61 18.32 3.67 -0.80
C THR A 61 17.23 2.62 -0.98
N VAL A 62 15.97 3.06 -1.10
CA VAL A 62 14.84 2.16 -1.30
C VAL A 62 14.99 1.42 -2.63
N ASP A 63 14.86 0.09 -2.60
CA ASP A 63 14.81 -0.76 -3.78
C ASP A 63 13.34 -0.90 -4.22
N TRP A 64 12.93 -0.12 -5.23
CA TRP A 64 11.55 -0.07 -5.71
C TRP A 64 11.22 -1.27 -6.60
N ASN A 65 10.09 -1.92 -6.34
CA ASN A 65 9.68 -3.14 -7.05
C ASN A 65 8.65 -2.86 -8.15
N TYR A 66 9.14 -2.42 -9.30
CA TYR A 66 8.31 -2.14 -10.48
C TYR A 66 7.59 -3.38 -11.03
N ARG A 67 8.12 -4.60 -10.81
CA ARG A 67 7.51 -5.86 -11.27
C ARG A 67 6.16 -6.14 -10.60
N THR A 68 5.93 -5.58 -9.40
CA THR A 68 4.67 -5.75 -8.67
C THR A 68 3.47 -5.29 -9.51
N PHE A 69 3.61 -4.15 -10.19
CA PHE A 69 2.54 -3.60 -11.04
C PHE A 69 2.29 -4.45 -12.30
N ASP A 70 3.34 -5.04 -12.87
CA ASP A 70 3.23 -5.97 -14.00
C ASP A 70 2.48 -7.25 -13.60
N ARG A 71 2.68 -7.74 -12.37
CA ARG A 71 1.98 -8.91 -11.83
C ARG A 71 0.52 -8.68 -11.50
N LEU A 72 0.04 -7.43 -11.39
CA LEU A 72 -1.38 -7.18 -11.14
C LEU A 72 -2.26 -7.82 -12.21
N VAL A 73 -3.33 -8.50 -11.81
CA VAL A 73 -4.30 -9.05 -12.75
C VAL A 73 -5.38 -8.00 -13.02
N LEU A 74 -5.06 -7.09 -13.92
CA LEU A 74 -5.91 -5.99 -14.40
C LEU A 74 -5.93 -5.95 -15.93
N ASP A 75 -6.97 -5.31 -16.48
CA ASP A 75 -7.03 -5.06 -17.92
C ASP A 75 -5.85 -4.18 -18.38
N GLY A 76 -5.32 -4.47 -19.56
CA GLY A 76 -4.14 -3.77 -20.10
C GLY A 76 -4.37 -2.27 -20.27
N LYS A 77 -5.57 -1.85 -20.69
CA LYS A 77 -5.90 -0.44 -20.87
C LYS A 77 -6.01 0.28 -19.54
N ILE A 78 -6.53 -0.39 -18.51
CA ILE A 78 -6.59 0.16 -17.15
C ILE A 78 -5.19 0.35 -16.60
N LYS A 79 -4.29 -0.63 -16.81
CA LYS A 79 -2.88 -0.51 -16.39
C LYS A 79 -2.17 0.65 -17.08
N GLU A 80 -2.36 0.80 -18.39
CA GLU A 80 -1.80 1.89 -19.18
C GLU A 80 -2.30 3.25 -18.68
N MET A 81 -3.60 3.37 -18.43
CA MET A 81 -4.21 4.59 -17.88
C MET A 81 -3.64 4.96 -16.50
N ILE A 82 -3.52 3.99 -15.58
CA ILE A 82 -2.92 4.25 -14.25
C ILE A 82 -1.48 4.73 -14.40
N ARG A 83 -0.67 4.06 -15.24
CA ARG A 83 0.72 4.46 -15.49
C ARG A 83 0.80 5.89 -16.02
N ALA A 84 0.04 6.21 -17.07
CA ALA A 84 0.04 7.55 -17.64
C ALA A 84 -0.32 8.63 -16.62
N LEU A 85 -1.31 8.39 -15.76
CA LEU A 85 -1.71 9.33 -14.71
C LEU A 85 -0.63 9.51 -13.65
N VAL A 86 0.01 8.41 -13.23
CA VAL A 86 1.09 8.45 -12.24
C VAL A 86 2.34 9.13 -12.81
N ASP A 87 2.70 8.86 -14.06
CA ASP A 87 3.85 9.45 -14.75
C ASP A 87 3.68 10.96 -14.94
N VAL A 88 2.49 11.39 -15.36
CA VAL A 88 2.18 12.82 -15.46
C VAL A 88 2.23 13.48 -14.09
N GLN A 89 1.67 12.85 -13.05
CA GLN A 89 1.63 13.43 -11.71
C GLN A 89 3.01 13.49 -11.03
N THR A 90 3.89 12.52 -11.32
CA THR A 90 5.27 12.52 -10.82
C THR A 90 6.14 13.52 -11.59
N SER A 91 5.87 13.73 -12.89
CA SER A 91 6.58 14.67 -13.75
C SER A 91 6.13 16.12 -13.58
N ALA A 92 4.83 16.38 -13.36
CA ALA A 92 4.24 17.73 -13.23
C ALA A 92 4.78 18.49 -12.02
N LYS A 93 5.19 17.80 -10.96
CA LYS A 93 5.93 18.42 -9.84
C LYS A 93 7.27 19.07 -10.25
N ARG A 94 7.77 18.81 -11.47
CA ARG A 94 8.96 19.51 -12.01
C ARG A 94 8.61 20.78 -12.79
N MET A 95 7.35 21.06 -13.12
CA MET A 95 6.98 22.11 -14.08
C MET A 95 6.01 23.19 -13.56
N ASP A 96 5.21 22.92 -12.53
CA ASP A 96 4.20 23.86 -12.03
C ASP A 96 4.66 24.68 -10.81
N ASP A 97 5.48 25.70 -11.06
CA ASP A 97 5.85 26.74 -10.08
C ASP A 97 5.03 28.05 -10.27
N ILE A 98 3.91 28.01 -11.04
CA ILE A 98 3.24 29.25 -11.51
C ILE A 98 1.74 29.35 -11.11
N ILE A 99 1.06 28.26 -10.73
CA ILE A 99 -0.35 28.33 -10.26
C ILE A 99 -0.55 27.46 -9.02
N THR A 100 -0.46 28.09 -7.85
CA THR A 100 -0.77 27.47 -6.56
C THR A 100 -2.28 27.38 -6.31
N GLY A 101 -2.76 26.19 -5.94
CA GLY A 101 -3.84 26.06 -4.97
C GLY A 101 -5.12 25.31 -5.35
N LYS A 102 -5.30 24.83 -6.59
CA LYS A 102 -6.48 24.00 -6.95
C LYS A 102 -6.17 22.96 -8.02
N GLY A 103 -6.47 21.69 -7.73
CA GLY A 103 -6.71 20.67 -8.75
C GLY A 103 -5.53 19.79 -9.19
N ASN A 104 -4.33 19.96 -8.61
CA ASN A 104 -3.15 19.18 -8.99
C ASN A 104 -3.04 17.82 -8.25
N GLY A 105 -4.10 17.35 -7.59
CA GLY A 105 -4.13 16.05 -6.94
C GLY A 105 -4.68 14.96 -7.86
N LEU A 106 -4.05 13.79 -7.88
CA LEU A 106 -4.57 12.59 -8.52
C LEU A 106 -5.32 11.75 -7.48
N ILE A 107 -6.65 11.70 -7.55
CA ILE A 107 -7.51 10.87 -6.70
C ILE A 107 -8.04 9.68 -7.50
N ILE A 108 -7.65 8.48 -7.09
CA ILE A 108 -8.03 7.21 -7.68
C ILE A 108 -8.94 6.47 -6.70
N LEU A 109 -10.14 6.08 -7.13
CA LEU A 109 -11.02 5.19 -6.39
C LEU A 109 -10.91 3.76 -6.93
N LEU A 110 -10.51 2.81 -6.08
CA LEU A 110 -10.52 1.37 -6.36
C LEU A 110 -11.72 0.74 -5.65
N HIS A 111 -12.60 0.08 -6.39
CA HIS A 111 -13.81 -0.46 -5.78
C HIS A 111 -14.26 -1.80 -6.30
N GLY A 112 -14.88 -2.61 -5.44
CA GLY A 112 -15.38 -3.94 -5.79
C GLY A 112 -15.43 -4.86 -4.57
N SER A 113 -15.73 -6.14 -4.76
CA SER A 113 -15.88 -7.09 -3.65
C SER A 113 -14.59 -7.26 -2.82
N PRO A 114 -14.68 -7.67 -1.54
CA PRO A 114 -13.51 -7.93 -0.70
C PRO A 114 -12.56 -8.96 -1.33
N GLY A 115 -11.26 -8.75 -1.18
CA GLY A 115 -10.25 -9.69 -1.65
C GLY A 115 -9.96 -9.68 -3.17
N THR A 116 -10.42 -8.68 -3.91
CA THR A 116 -10.11 -8.46 -5.34
C THR A 116 -8.77 -7.76 -5.60
N CYS A 117 -7.86 -7.75 -4.62
CA CYS A 117 -6.51 -7.16 -4.73
C CYS A 117 -6.43 -5.62 -4.87
N LYS A 118 -7.48 -4.87 -4.48
CA LYS A 118 -7.46 -3.39 -4.46
C LYS A 118 -6.26 -2.80 -3.72
N THR A 119 -5.98 -3.29 -2.51
CA THR A 119 -4.84 -2.85 -1.70
C THR A 119 -3.49 -3.12 -2.38
N LEU A 120 -3.36 -4.25 -3.08
CA LEU A 120 -2.15 -4.60 -3.83
C LEU A 120 -1.93 -3.64 -5.01
N THR A 121 -3.01 -3.15 -5.64
CA THR A 121 -2.89 -2.10 -6.66
C THR A 121 -2.39 -0.81 -6.06
N ALA A 122 -2.87 -0.40 -4.89
CA ALA A 122 -2.37 0.79 -4.22
C ALA A 122 -0.87 0.68 -3.88
N GLU A 123 -0.45 -0.46 -3.35
CA GLU A 123 0.97 -0.79 -3.12
C GLU A 123 1.77 -0.69 -4.42
N SER A 124 1.30 -1.33 -5.50
CA SER A 124 2.00 -1.32 -6.79
C SER A 124 2.08 0.06 -7.42
N VAL A 125 1.07 0.91 -7.24
CA VAL A 125 1.09 2.31 -7.69
C VAL A 125 2.15 3.10 -6.93
N ALA A 126 2.32 2.86 -5.63
CA ALA A 126 3.35 3.51 -4.83
C ALA A 126 4.77 3.11 -5.28
N GLU A 127 4.97 1.83 -5.63
CA GLU A 127 6.24 1.33 -6.18
C GLU A 127 6.61 2.03 -7.50
N ILE A 128 5.70 2.10 -8.47
CA ILE A 128 5.98 2.77 -9.76
C ILE A 128 6.09 4.28 -9.63
N ALA A 129 5.45 4.88 -8.62
CA ALA A 129 5.54 6.31 -8.35
C ALA A 129 6.82 6.68 -7.58
N GLU A 130 7.59 5.69 -7.12
CA GLU A 130 8.75 5.84 -6.24
C GLU A 130 8.43 6.69 -4.99
N LYS A 131 7.25 6.43 -4.40
CA LYS A 131 6.75 7.16 -3.24
C LYS A 131 6.36 6.21 -2.12
N PRO A 132 6.63 6.57 -0.85
CA PRO A 132 6.19 5.76 0.27
C PRO A 132 4.67 5.73 0.35
N LEU A 133 4.09 4.54 0.52
CA LEU A 133 2.65 4.37 0.76
C LEU A 133 2.33 4.57 2.24
N TYR A 134 1.67 5.67 2.58
CA TYR A 134 1.18 5.90 3.93
C TYR A 134 -0.31 5.55 4.05
N ARG A 135 -0.62 4.59 4.92
CA ARG A 135 -1.97 4.05 5.09
C ARG A 135 -2.67 4.74 6.23
N VAL A 136 -3.88 5.17 5.96
CA VAL A 136 -4.76 5.79 6.93
C VAL A 136 -6.13 5.14 6.84
N THR A 137 -6.71 4.85 7.98
CA THR A 137 -8.13 4.50 8.08
C THR A 137 -8.88 5.75 8.55
N CYS A 138 -10.20 5.78 8.48
CA CYS A 138 -10.93 6.98 8.93
C CYS A 138 -10.68 7.27 10.42
N GLY A 139 -10.31 6.24 11.21
CA GLY A 139 -9.84 6.39 12.58
C GLY A 139 -8.57 7.24 12.76
N ASP A 140 -7.73 7.41 11.73
CA ASP A 140 -6.54 8.27 11.83
C ASP A 140 -6.71 9.66 11.21
N ILE A 141 -7.89 10.01 10.67
CA ILE A 141 -8.13 11.32 10.06
C ILE A 141 -8.14 12.39 11.15
N GLY A 142 -6.92 12.92 11.37
CA GLY A 142 -6.56 14.02 12.24
C GLY A 142 -5.15 14.60 11.96
N THR A 143 -4.39 14.10 10.98
CA THR A 143 -3.04 14.59 10.62
C THR A 143 -2.63 14.33 9.16
N GLU A 144 -1.82 15.22 8.60
CA GLU A 144 -1.47 15.40 7.17
C GLU A 144 -0.35 14.44 6.67
N ALA A 145 -0.65 13.56 5.72
CA ALA A 145 0.34 12.84 4.89
C ALA A 145 -0.33 12.14 3.69
N LEU A 146 0.47 11.68 2.71
CA LEU A 146 0.00 10.98 1.50
C LEU A 146 -0.88 9.77 1.88
N LEU A 147 -2.13 9.71 1.44
CA LEU A 147 -3.16 8.92 2.13
C LEU A 147 -3.66 7.74 1.28
N LEU A 148 -3.52 6.50 1.74
CA LEU A 148 -4.37 5.39 1.32
C LEU A 148 -5.49 5.25 2.34
N LEU A 149 -6.74 5.43 1.92
CA LEU A 149 -7.90 5.10 2.75
C LEU A 149 -8.35 3.66 2.50
N ASP A 150 -8.14 2.81 3.51
CA ASP A 150 -8.50 1.38 3.48
C ASP A 150 -9.79 1.11 4.25
N GLU A 151 -10.74 0.44 3.59
CA GLU A 151 -11.91 -0.26 4.15
C GLU A 151 -12.67 0.38 5.34
N GLU A 152 -13.29 1.57 5.18
CA GLU A 152 -14.29 2.05 6.16
C GLU A 152 -15.51 2.71 5.48
N ASP A 153 -16.32 1.87 4.84
CA ASP A 153 -17.59 2.22 4.18
C ASP A 153 -18.62 2.90 5.13
N VAL A 154 -18.37 2.96 6.43
CA VAL A 154 -19.25 3.58 7.45
C VAL A 154 -19.21 5.11 7.39
N PHE A 155 -18.15 5.71 6.81
CA PHE A 155 -17.99 7.16 6.88
C PHE A 155 -18.60 7.90 5.69
N LEU A 156 -18.49 7.31 4.50
CA LEU A 156 -18.75 7.96 3.22
C LEU A 156 -20.15 7.67 2.64
N GLU A 157 -21.02 6.96 3.36
CA GLU A 157 -22.43 6.80 2.93
C GLU A 157 -23.17 8.14 2.93
N GLU A 158 -24.23 8.22 2.13
CA GLU A 158 -25.07 9.39 1.95
C GLU A 158 -25.43 10.07 3.28
N ARG A 159 -25.37 11.40 3.26
CA ARG A 159 -25.69 12.25 4.40
C ARG A 159 -27.11 11.96 4.86
N THR A 160 -27.26 11.46 6.06
CA THR A 160 -28.57 11.33 6.69
C THR A 160 -28.81 12.51 7.61
N MET A 161 -30.08 12.95 7.73
CA MET A 161 -30.47 14.05 8.61
C MET A 161 -30.26 13.73 10.10
N ALA A 162 -30.01 12.47 10.44
CA ALA A 162 -29.90 11.98 11.81
C ALA A 162 -28.48 12.10 12.41
N ASP A 163 -27.43 12.21 11.60
CA ASP A 163 -26.05 12.13 12.08
C ASP A 163 -25.22 13.39 11.74
N LEU A 164 -25.36 14.41 12.60
CA LEU A 164 -24.66 15.68 12.45
C LEU A 164 -23.13 15.56 12.60
N GLN A 165 -22.64 14.66 13.46
CA GLN A 165 -21.21 14.48 13.68
C GLN A 165 -20.55 13.89 12.45
N ARG A 166 -21.15 12.84 11.88
CA ARG A 166 -20.68 12.24 10.63
C ARG A 166 -20.72 13.22 9.46
N ASN A 167 -21.81 13.96 9.30
CA ASN A 167 -21.92 14.97 8.24
C ASN A 167 -20.84 16.07 8.33
N SER A 168 -20.42 16.43 9.55
CA SER A 168 -19.35 17.40 9.76
C SER A 168 -17.98 16.88 9.28
N LEU A 169 -17.66 15.63 9.60
CA LEU A 169 -16.41 14.99 9.22
C LEU A 169 -16.37 14.68 7.72
N VAL A 170 -17.49 14.28 7.10
CA VAL A 170 -17.59 14.14 5.64
C VAL A 170 -17.32 15.48 4.96
N SER A 171 -17.82 16.57 5.52
CA SER A 171 -17.58 17.93 4.99
C SER A 171 -16.11 18.36 5.12
N VAL A 172 -15.46 18.05 6.24
CA VAL A 172 -14.01 18.27 6.42
C VAL A 172 -13.22 17.43 5.43
N PHE A 173 -13.59 16.16 5.28
CA PHE A 173 -12.92 15.23 4.38
C PHE A 173 -13.01 15.67 2.92
N LEU A 174 -14.20 16.03 2.42
CA LEU A 174 -14.37 16.58 1.07
C LEU A 174 -13.54 17.85 0.83
N ARG A 175 -13.35 18.66 1.86
CA ARG A 175 -12.46 19.83 1.79
C ARG A 175 -11.00 19.40 1.67
N LEU A 176 -10.54 18.43 2.45
CA LEU A 176 -9.18 17.90 2.36
C LEU A 176 -8.88 17.32 0.97
N LEU A 177 -9.85 16.63 0.37
CA LEU A 177 -9.73 16.12 -1.00
C LEU A 177 -9.55 17.23 -2.05
N GLU A 178 -10.20 18.39 -1.86
CA GLU A 178 -10.16 19.49 -2.83
C GLU A 178 -8.78 20.14 -2.94
N TYR A 179 -8.02 20.14 -1.83
CA TYR A 179 -6.70 20.76 -1.74
C TYR A 179 -5.56 19.73 -1.68
N TYR A 180 -5.84 18.45 -1.92
CA TYR A 180 -4.83 17.42 -1.80
C TYR A 180 -3.79 17.51 -2.94
N GLU A 181 -2.52 17.71 -2.58
CA GLU A 181 -1.41 17.83 -3.51
C GLU A 181 -0.56 16.54 -3.54
N GLY A 182 -1.06 15.52 -4.25
CA GLY A 182 -0.37 14.23 -4.33
C GLY A 182 -1.13 13.18 -5.12
N ILE A 183 -0.78 11.91 -4.87
CA ILE A 183 -1.55 10.75 -5.33
C ILE A 183 -2.35 10.23 -4.13
N LEU A 184 -3.67 10.20 -4.25
CA LEU A 184 -4.59 9.68 -3.24
C LEU A 184 -5.25 8.44 -3.82
N ILE A 185 -5.17 7.34 -3.08
CA ILE A 185 -5.84 6.10 -3.48
C ILE A 185 -6.89 5.78 -2.42
N LEU A 186 -8.12 5.63 -2.85
CA LEU A 186 -9.27 5.32 -2.02
C LEU A 186 -9.69 3.90 -2.36
N THR A 187 -9.92 3.07 -1.35
CA THR A 187 -10.48 1.73 -1.56
C THR A 187 -11.84 1.61 -0.90
N SER A 188 -12.81 1.02 -1.59
CA SER A 188 -14.14 0.79 -1.01
C SER A 188 -14.75 -0.51 -1.48
N ASN A 189 -15.51 -1.13 -0.58
CA ASN A 189 -16.32 -2.31 -0.90
C ASN A 189 -17.80 -1.94 -1.15
N ARG A 190 -18.21 -0.68 -0.90
CA ARG A 190 -19.58 -0.18 -1.06
C ARG A 190 -19.63 1.19 -1.73
N VAL A 191 -19.69 1.20 -3.07
CA VAL A 191 -19.72 2.45 -3.86
C VAL A 191 -21.12 3.04 -4.00
N GLY A 192 -22.15 2.19 -3.86
CA GLY A 192 -23.55 2.59 -4.00
C GLY A 192 -24.00 3.65 -3.00
N THR A 193 -23.19 3.92 -1.97
CA THR A 193 -23.51 4.84 -0.90
C THR A 193 -22.81 6.21 -1.04
N PHE A 194 -21.95 6.42 -2.05
CA PHE A 194 -21.25 7.69 -2.21
C PHE A 194 -22.13 8.82 -2.77
N ASP A 195 -22.05 9.98 -2.12
CA ASP A 195 -22.71 11.21 -2.58
C ASP A 195 -22.08 11.79 -3.86
N GLU A 196 -22.82 12.67 -4.54
CA GLU A 196 -22.38 13.31 -5.79
C GLU A 196 -21.16 14.24 -5.57
N ALA A 197 -21.04 14.83 -4.38
CA ALA A 197 -19.94 15.72 -4.02
C ALA A 197 -18.60 14.98 -3.87
N PHE A 198 -18.62 13.72 -3.45
CA PHE A 198 -17.46 12.85 -3.43
C PHE A 198 -17.08 12.39 -4.84
N LYS A 199 -18.07 11.97 -5.64
CA LYS A 199 -17.85 11.54 -7.03
C LYS A 199 -17.20 12.62 -7.89
N SER A 200 -17.57 13.89 -7.70
CA SER A 200 -16.99 15.02 -8.46
C SER A 200 -15.51 15.30 -8.18
N ARG A 201 -14.95 14.74 -7.09
CA ARG A 201 -13.54 14.88 -6.72
C ARG A 201 -12.67 13.69 -7.15
N ILE A 202 -13.26 12.62 -7.66
CA ILE A 202 -12.54 11.44 -8.13
C ILE A 202 -12.20 11.62 -9.61
N GLN A 203 -10.92 11.62 -9.96
CA GLN A 203 -10.47 11.69 -11.36
C GLN A 203 -10.69 10.36 -12.07
N VAL A 204 -10.39 9.24 -11.40
CA VAL A 204 -10.58 7.89 -11.96
C VAL A 204 -11.18 6.95 -10.93
N ALA A 205 -12.27 6.29 -11.31
CA ALA A 205 -12.86 5.18 -10.56
C ALA A 205 -12.64 3.87 -11.32
N ILE A 206 -12.00 2.89 -10.67
CA ILE A 206 -11.65 1.59 -11.22
C ILE A 206 -12.48 0.51 -10.53
N HIS A 207 -13.35 -0.12 -11.30
CA HIS A 207 -14.12 -1.26 -10.84
C HIS A 207 -13.31 -2.55 -10.92
N TYR A 208 -13.29 -3.28 -9.81
CA TYR A 208 -12.76 -4.63 -9.69
C TYR A 208 -13.92 -5.61 -9.71
N ASP A 209 -14.08 -6.24 -10.88
CA ASP A 209 -14.96 -7.38 -11.03
C ASP A 209 -14.51 -8.55 -10.16
N ASN A 210 -15.44 -9.48 -9.93
CA ASN A 210 -15.11 -10.74 -9.31
C ASN A 210 -14.09 -11.52 -10.14
N LEU A 211 -13.24 -12.27 -9.45
CA LEU A 211 -12.18 -13.02 -10.09
C LEU A 211 -12.76 -14.13 -10.96
N THR A 212 -12.63 -13.99 -12.28
CA THR A 212 -12.94 -15.07 -13.23
C THR A 212 -11.96 -16.23 -13.07
N PRO A 213 -12.29 -17.46 -13.54
CA PRO A 213 -11.33 -18.57 -13.56
C PRO A 213 -10.02 -18.19 -14.27
N LYS A 214 -10.10 -17.41 -15.36
CA LYS A 214 -8.93 -16.90 -16.09
C LYS A 214 -8.08 -15.97 -15.21
N SER A 215 -8.71 -15.07 -14.46
CA SER A 215 -8.02 -14.17 -13.52
C SER A 215 -7.41 -14.94 -12.36
N ARG A 216 -8.13 -15.91 -11.76
CA ARG A 216 -7.61 -16.79 -10.70
C ARG A 216 -6.41 -17.59 -11.17
N LYS A 217 -6.46 -18.15 -12.39
CA LYS A 217 -5.32 -18.86 -13.01
C LYS A 217 -4.06 -17.98 -13.04
N LYS A 218 -4.20 -16.73 -13.50
CA LYS A 218 -3.09 -15.76 -13.51
C LYS A 218 -2.59 -15.45 -12.09
N ILE A 219 -3.49 -15.28 -11.12
CA ILE A 219 -3.09 -15.01 -9.72
C ILE A 219 -2.29 -16.19 -9.15
N TRP A 220 -2.75 -17.43 -9.35
CA TRP A 220 -2.01 -18.62 -8.95
C TRP A 220 -0.64 -18.69 -9.60
N GLN A 221 -0.57 -18.45 -10.92
CA GLN A 221 0.69 -18.41 -11.65
C GLN A 221 1.66 -17.38 -11.07
N ASN A 222 1.21 -16.13 -10.87
CA ASN A 222 2.05 -15.08 -10.29
C ASN A 222 2.60 -15.46 -8.91
N PHE A 223 1.80 -16.14 -8.08
CA PHE A 223 2.28 -16.60 -6.78
C PHE A 223 3.29 -17.74 -6.89
N PHE A 224 3.11 -18.67 -7.84
CA PHE A 224 4.11 -19.71 -8.10
C PHE A 224 5.41 -19.11 -8.60
N ASP A 225 5.37 -18.17 -9.54
CA ASP A 225 6.54 -17.48 -10.07
C ASP A 225 7.27 -16.71 -8.93
N MET A 226 6.52 -16.06 -8.04
CA MET A 226 7.09 -15.40 -6.85
C MET A 226 7.76 -16.39 -5.88
N ILE A 227 7.22 -17.60 -5.73
CA ILE A 227 7.82 -18.62 -4.89
C ILE A 227 9.12 -19.09 -5.53
N GLU A 228 9.09 -19.42 -6.82
CA GLU A 228 10.24 -19.89 -7.60
C GLU A 228 11.40 -18.87 -7.60
N GLU A 229 11.11 -17.57 -7.66
CA GLU A 229 12.12 -16.51 -7.51
C GLU A 229 12.69 -16.39 -6.09
N SER A 230 11.91 -16.74 -5.06
CA SER A 230 12.26 -16.52 -3.66
C SER A 230 13.00 -17.68 -3.00
N THR A 231 12.93 -18.87 -3.59
CA THR A 231 13.55 -20.08 -3.05
C THR A 231 14.56 -20.62 -4.05
N GLU A 232 15.83 -20.70 -3.64
CA GLU A 232 16.85 -21.52 -4.31
C GLU A 232 16.53 -23.03 -4.24
N GLU A 233 15.49 -23.41 -3.47
CA GLU A 233 15.04 -24.79 -3.30
C GLU A 233 14.08 -25.24 -4.41
N ASP A 234 14.57 -26.24 -5.15
CA ASP A 234 13.94 -27.06 -6.18
C ASP A 234 12.67 -27.79 -5.67
N GLY A 235 11.56 -27.06 -5.57
CA GLY A 235 10.24 -27.61 -5.31
C GLY A 235 9.54 -28.00 -6.62
N SER A 236 8.56 -28.92 -6.55
CA SER A 236 7.74 -29.38 -7.69
C SER A 236 6.77 -28.30 -8.23
N ILE A 237 7.17 -27.02 -8.22
CA ILE A 237 6.42 -25.89 -8.77
C ILE A 237 6.01 -26.16 -10.23
N PRO A 238 6.86 -26.73 -11.10
CA PRO A 238 6.45 -27.08 -12.46
C PRO A 238 5.31 -28.13 -12.50
N GLU A 239 5.23 -29.03 -11.52
CA GLU A 239 4.17 -30.02 -11.42
C GLU A 239 2.85 -29.40 -10.95
N LEU A 240 2.91 -28.48 -10.00
CA LEU A 240 1.74 -27.71 -9.56
C LEU A 240 1.20 -26.78 -10.63
N GLN A 241 2.09 -26.18 -11.42
CA GLN A 241 1.72 -25.33 -12.56
C GLN A 241 0.87 -26.11 -13.58
N ARG A 242 1.08 -27.42 -13.75
CA ARG A 242 0.25 -28.27 -14.64
C ARG A 242 -1.20 -28.39 -14.16
N ARG A 243 -1.46 -28.17 -12.86
CA ARG A 243 -2.80 -28.23 -12.25
C ARG A 243 -3.45 -26.87 -12.06
N LEU A 244 -2.91 -25.81 -12.68
CA LEU A 244 -3.47 -24.46 -12.61
C LEU A 244 -4.95 -24.39 -13.04
N ASP A 245 -5.37 -25.22 -14.00
CA ASP A 245 -6.77 -25.27 -14.44
C ASP A 245 -7.72 -25.90 -13.40
N GLU A 246 -7.23 -26.79 -12.53
CA GLU A 246 -7.99 -27.29 -11.39
C GLU A 246 -8.10 -26.21 -10.31
N LEU A 247 -6.99 -25.56 -9.98
CA LEU A 247 -6.90 -24.48 -8.99
C LEU A 247 -7.76 -23.26 -9.35
N ALA A 248 -7.87 -22.96 -10.64
CA ALA A 248 -8.67 -21.85 -11.14
C ALA A 248 -10.19 -22.06 -11.00
N LYS A 249 -10.65 -23.31 -10.90
CA LYS A 249 -12.09 -23.64 -10.75
C LYS A 249 -12.60 -23.31 -9.35
N GLU A 250 -11.74 -23.41 -8.34
CA GLU A 250 -12.09 -23.08 -6.96
C GLU A 250 -12.43 -21.59 -6.81
N GLU A 251 -13.59 -21.29 -6.23
CA GLU A 251 -14.07 -19.92 -5.99
C GLU A 251 -13.33 -19.29 -4.80
N MET A 252 -12.10 -18.84 -5.05
CA MET A 252 -11.25 -18.19 -4.06
C MET A 252 -10.92 -16.76 -4.47
N ASN A 253 -10.93 -15.84 -3.50
CA ASN A 253 -10.43 -14.48 -3.69
C ASN A 253 -8.89 -14.42 -3.58
N GLY A 254 -8.27 -13.30 -3.97
CA GLY A 254 -6.81 -13.18 -3.98
C GLY A 254 -6.18 -13.34 -2.59
N ARG A 255 -6.86 -12.89 -1.53
CA ARG A 255 -6.42 -13.04 -0.14
C ARG A 255 -6.45 -14.50 0.29
N GLN A 256 -7.49 -15.25 -0.09
CA GLN A 256 -7.62 -16.68 0.17
C GLN A 256 -6.56 -17.48 -0.58
N ILE A 257 -6.29 -17.18 -1.86
CA ILE A 257 -5.21 -17.84 -2.63
C ILE A 257 -3.85 -17.65 -1.95
N ARG A 258 -3.53 -16.41 -1.55
CA ARG A 258 -2.29 -16.11 -0.81
C ARG A 258 -2.19 -16.89 0.50
N ASN A 259 -3.25 -16.88 1.29
CA ASN A 259 -3.28 -17.58 2.58
C ASN A 259 -3.17 -19.10 2.41
N ALA A 260 -3.77 -19.66 1.37
CA ALA A 260 -3.64 -21.08 1.05
C ALA A 260 -2.18 -21.44 0.78
N LEU A 261 -1.49 -20.69 -0.09
CA LEU A 261 -0.08 -20.93 -0.40
C LEU A 261 0.84 -20.77 0.82
N LEU A 262 0.61 -19.77 1.67
CA LEU A 262 1.36 -19.60 2.91
C LEU A 262 1.17 -20.82 3.83
N THR A 263 -0.07 -21.28 3.98
CA THR A 263 -0.38 -22.48 4.78
C THR A 263 0.29 -23.73 4.22
N VAL A 264 0.26 -23.90 2.90
CA VAL A 264 0.90 -25.03 2.20
C VAL A 264 2.41 -25.04 2.46
N ARG A 265 3.08 -23.88 2.33
CA ARG A 265 4.51 -23.75 2.63
C ARG A 265 4.82 -24.08 4.08
N GLN A 266 4.01 -23.59 5.02
CA GLN A 266 4.17 -23.89 6.44
C GLN A 266 3.99 -25.38 6.73
N LEU A 267 3.02 -26.03 6.09
CA LEU A 267 2.75 -27.45 6.25
C LEU A 267 3.89 -28.32 5.71
N ALA A 268 4.38 -28.03 4.49
CA ALA A 268 5.52 -28.72 3.90
C ALA A 268 6.78 -28.56 4.76
N LYS A 269 7.07 -27.33 5.23
CA LYS A 269 8.19 -27.04 6.13
C LYS A 269 8.08 -27.80 7.46
N HIS A 270 6.88 -27.88 8.03
CA HIS A 270 6.63 -28.62 9.28
C HIS A 270 6.86 -30.12 9.10
N ARG A 271 6.43 -30.69 7.97
CA ARG A 271 6.65 -32.10 7.61
C ARG A 271 8.08 -32.40 7.15
N LYS A 272 8.89 -31.37 6.91
CA LYS A 272 10.24 -31.48 6.30
C LYS A 272 10.20 -32.14 4.92
N GLU A 273 9.13 -31.88 4.18
CA GLU A 273 8.88 -32.41 2.84
C GLU A 273 8.99 -31.27 1.81
N ARG A 274 9.23 -31.64 0.54
CA ARG A 274 9.12 -30.69 -0.56
C ARG A 274 7.65 -30.34 -0.76
N LEU A 275 7.41 -29.12 -1.24
CA LEU A 275 6.06 -28.65 -1.55
C LEU A 275 5.51 -29.46 -2.73
N ASP A 276 4.37 -30.10 -2.51
CA ASP A 276 3.71 -30.97 -3.51
C ASP A 276 2.20 -30.69 -3.61
N TRP A 277 1.54 -31.47 -4.47
CA TRP A 277 0.10 -31.39 -4.68
C TRP A 277 -0.72 -31.83 -3.47
N GLU A 278 -0.23 -32.78 -2.68
CA GLU A 278 -0.98 -33.32 -1.54
C GLU A 278 -1.21 -32.23 -0.49
N HIS A 279 -0.16 -31.46 -0.18
CA HIS A 279 -0.24 -30.30 0.71
C HIS A 279 -1.26 -29.26 0.20
N LEU A 280 -1.20 -28.93 -1.10
CA LEU A 280 -2.08 -27.93 -1.70
C LEU A 280 -3.54 -28.40 -1.75
N SER A 281 -3.77 -29.65 -2.13
CA SER A 281 -5.09 -30.26 -2.17
C SER A 281 -5.74 -30.30 -0.78
N GLN A 282 -4.96 -30.63 0.25
CA GLN A 282 -5.43 -30.62 1.63
C GLN A 282 -5.93 -29.23 2.05
N VAL A 283 -5.12 -28.19 1.85
CA VAL A 283 -5.47 -26.82 2.26
C VAL A 283 -6.68 -26.28 1.48
N ILE A 284 -6.76 -26.56 0.17
CA ILE A 284 -7.88 -26.14 -0.66
C ILE A 284 -9.17 -26.82 -0.21
N LYS A 285 -9.16 -28.14 0.06
CA LYS A 285 -10.33 -28.87 0.57
C LYS A 285 -10.83 -28.28 1.89
N THR A 286 -9.92 -27.94 2.80
CA THR A 286 -10.27 -27.29 4.07
C THR A 286 -10.90 -25.91 3.85
N SER A 287 -10.32 -25.09 2.97
CA SER A 287 -10.88 -23.77 2.64
C SER A 287 -12.24 -23.87 1.95
N ALA A 288 -12.43 -24.83 1.04
CA ALA A 288 -13.68 -25.05 0.32
C ALA A 288 -14.80 -25.51 1.27
N ALA A 289 -14.49 -26.38 2.24
CA ALA A 289 -15.44 -26.81 3.26
C ALA A 289 -15.94 -25.63 4.11
N PHE A 290 -15.05 -24.72 4.49
CA PHE A 290 -15.41 -23.50 5.22
C PHE A 290 -16.28 -22.54 4.40
N ASN A 291 -15.93 -22.30 3.13
CA ASN A 291 -16.73 -21.45 2.23
C ASN A 291 -18.14 -22.03 2.02
N LYS A 292 -18.25 -23.35 1.86
CA LYS A 292 -19.54 -24.04 1.74
C LYS A 292 -20.39 -23.87 3.01
N TYR A 293 -19.78 -23.97 4.19
CA TYR A 293 -20.46 -23.71 5.46
C TYR A 293 -20.93 -22.25 5.57
N LEU A 294 -20.06 -21.28 5.26
CA LEU A 294 -20.44 -19.85 5.28
C LEU A 294 -21.60 -19.53 4.34
N LYS A 295 -21.60 -20.09 3.13
CA LYS A 295 -22.69 -19.92 2.16
C LYS A 295 -24.02 -20.48 2.69
N ALA A 296 -23.96 -21.62 3.39
CA ALA A 296 -25.13 -22.20 4.03
C ALA A 296 -25.67 -21.34 5.19
N VAL A 297 -24.79 -20.71 5.98
CA VAL A 297 -25.18 -19.87 7.12
C VAL A 297 -25.67 -18.49 6.71
N ARG A 298 -24.99 -17.82 5.76
CA ARG A 298 -25.35 -16.46 5.33
C ARG A 298 -26.52 -16.44 4.34
N GLY A 299 -26.67 -17.48 3.51
CA GLY A 299 -27.71 -17.54 2.48
C GLY A 299 -27.46 -16.64 1.26
N HIS A 300 -26.38 -15.86 1.24
CA HIS A 300 -25.98 -14.98 0.15
C HIS A 300 -24.45 -14.95 -0.01
N THR A 301 -23.97 -14.56 -1.19
CA THR A 301 -22.54 -14.42 -1.48
C THR A 301 -22.01 -13.04 -1.07
N ASP A 302 -20.68 -12.93 -0.93
CA ASP A 302 -20.02 -11.64 -0.66
C ASP A 302 -20.28 -10.61 -1.79
N GLU A 303 -20.64 -11.07 -2.99
CA GLU A 303 -21.03 -10.25 -4.14
C GLU A 303 -22.39 -9.57 -3.95
N GLN A 304 -23.42 -10.34 -3.58
CA GLN A 304 -24.77 -9.82 -3.31
C GLN A 304 -24.74 -8.82 -2.16
N TRP A 305 -23.89 -9.07 -1.17
CA TRP A 305 -23.62 -8.13 -0.10
C TRP A 305 -22.94 -6.85 -0.59
N ALA A 306 -21.87 -6.95 -1.38
CA ALA A 306 -21.12 -5.79 -1.89
C ALA A 306 -21.93 -4.90 -2.85
N ARG A 307 -22.88 -5.47 -3.61
CA ARG A 307 -23.78 -4.69 -4.49
C ARG A 307 -24.90 -3.97 -3.75
N GLY A 308 -25.07 -4.19 -2.44
CA GLY A 308 -26.15 -3.58 -1.67
C GLY A 308 -27.54 -4.18 -1.94
N GLU A 309 -27.62 -5.30 -2.67
CA GLU A 309 -28.89 -5.95 -3.05
C GLU A 309 -29.67 -6.50 -1.83
N ILE A 310 -29.04 -6.58 -0.67
CA ILE A 310 -29.61 -7.12 0.58
C ILE A 310 -30.24 -6.03 1.47
N ALA A 311 -29.98 -4.75 1.19
CA ALA A 311 -30.57 -3.65 1.98
C ALA A 311 -32.11 -3.56 1.85
N ALA A 312 -32.73 -4.31 0.94
CA ALA A 312 -34.18 -4.34 0.73
C ALA A 312 -34.94 -5.46 1.47
N LEU A 313 -34.27 -6.35 2.23
CA LEU A 313 -34.91 -7.53 2.86
C LEU A 313 -34.97 -7.51 4.40
N ARG A 314 -34.71 -6.36 5.03
CA ARG A 314 -35.02 -6.13 6.45
C ARG A 314 -35.95 -4.94 6.58
N VAL A 315 -37.23 -5.21 6.30
CA VAL A 315 -38.36 -4.46 6.88
C VAL A 315 -38.73 -5.15 8.19
#